data_AF-A0A521G022-F1
#
_entry.id   AF-A0A521G022-F1
#
_cell.length_a   1.000
_cell.length_b   1.000
_cell.length_c   1.000
_cell.angle_alpha   90.00
_cell.angle_beta   90.00
_cell.angle_gamma   90.00
#
_symmetry.space_group_name_H-M   'P 1'
#
loop_
_entity.id
_entity.type
_entity.pdbx_description
1 polymer ?
#
loop_
_entity_poly.entity_id
_entity_poly.type
_entity_poly.pdbx_seq_one_letter_code
_entity_poly.pdbx_strand_id
1 'polypeptide(L)'
;MSRDIMSKYRTKIIEDFINIEGYVCAIICKQYLGKVTQDFMREVLFDELFSSGLKANLFEKVLKRNKDIQKPREYADQFRQLSRYRNFFAHCNTTFSDDGTDGTLGRVPDPRNQDKYLNIEDIIKNFTEIYTKLSKDLIEIMDKMGIWFMHDDETGITTLICETKELPKAP
;
A
#
# COMPACT_ATOMS: atom_id res chain seq x y z
N MET A 1 -23.90 5.42 -8.28
CA MET A 1 -23.10 4.23 -7.91
C MET A 1 -23.98 3.20 -7.19
N SER A 2 -24.15 1.97 -7.67
CA SER A 2 -24.92 0.96 -6.93
C SER A 2 -24.12 0.41 -5.73
N ARG A 3 -24.79 -0.18 -4.73
CA ARG A 3 -24.11 -0.86 -3.58
C ARG A 3 -23.06 -1.89 -4.06
N ASP A 4 -23.37 -2.60 -5.14
CA ASP A 4 -22.45 -3.58 -5.74
C ASP A 4 -21.17 -2.94 -6.27
N ILE A 5 -21.26 -1.73 -6.83
CA ILE A 5 -20.08 -1.01 -7.34
C ILE A 5 -19.18 -0.59 -6.17
N MET A 6 -19.76 -0.10 -5.07
CA MET A 6 -19.00 0.23 -3.85
C MET A 6 -18.30 -0.98 -3.25
N SER A 7 -18.99 -2.12 -3.17
CA SER A 7 -18.39 -3.37 -2.67
C SER A 7 -17.21 -3.81 -3.54
N LYS A 8 -17.33 -3.72 -4.87
CA LYS A 8 -16.26 -4.08 -5.80
C LYS A 8 -15.03 -3.18 -5.64
N TYR A 9 -15.22 -1.86 -5.54
CA TYR A 9 -14.10 -0.93 -5.34
C TYR A 9 -13.43 -1.11 -3.98
N ARG A 10 -14.20 -1.42 -2.93
CA ARG A 10 -13.65 -1.71 -1.60
C ARG A 10 -12.69 -2.89 -1.65
N THR A 11 -13.13 -4.04 -2.18
CA THR A 11 -12.28 -5.23 -2.31
C THR A 11 -11.02 -4.89 -3.09
N LYS A 12 -11.17 -4.26 -4.27
CA LYS A 12 -10.06 -3.88 -5.12
C LYS A 12 -9.03 -2.98 -4.41
N ILE A 13 -9.49 -1.92 -3.74
CA ILE A 13 -8.60 -0.98 -3.04
C ILE A 13 -7.85 -1.65 -1.88
N ILE A 14 -8.51 -2.54 -1.16
CA ILE A 14 -7.89 -3.29 -0.06
C ILE A 14 -6.82 -4.24 -0.61
N GLU A 15 -7.13 -5.01 -1.65
CA GLU A 15 -6.18 -5.93 -2.30
C GLU A 15 -4.99 -5.19 -2.93
N ASP A 16 -5.25 -4.13 -3.68
CA ASP A 16 -4.20 -3.28 -4.27
C ASP A 16 -3.29 -2.68 -3.17
N PHE A 17 -3.86 -2.24 -2.04
CA PHE A 17 -3.05 -1.75 -0.92
C PHE A 17 -2.20 -2.85 -0.27
N ILE A 18 -2.74 -4.07 -0.09
CA ILE A 18 -1.99 -5.22 0.43
C ILE A 18 -0.78 -5.51 -0.45
N ASN A 19 -0.92 -5.43 -1.77
CA ASN A 19 0.18 -5.63 -2.72
C ASN A 19 1.30 -4.59 -2.54
N ILE A 20 0.94 -3.31 -2.49
CA ILE A 20 1.92 -2.22 -2.23
C ILE A 20 2.58 -2.37 -0.87
N GLU A 21 1.82 -2.72 0.17
CA GLU A 21 2.36 -2.95 1.52
C GLU A 21 3.36 -4.11 1.51
N GLY A 22 3.10 -5.17 0.73
CA GLY A 22 4.04 -6.26 0.49
C GLY A 22 5.36 -5.79 -0.12
N TYR A 23 5.31 -4.94 -1.14
CA TYR A 23 6.52 -4.38 -1.78
C TYR A 23 7.35 -3.53 -0.81
N VAL A 24 6.68 -2.64 -0.06
CA VAL A 24 7.33 -1.82 0.97
C VAL A 24 7.97 -2.69 2.05
N CYS A 25 7.28 -3.75 2.50
CA CYS A 25 7.82 -4.67 3.50
C CYS A 25 9.03 -5.46 2.97
N ALA A 26 9.01 -5.89 1.71
CA ALA A 26 10.15 -6.58 1.09
C ALA A 26 11.38 -5.66 1.02
N ILE A 27 11.20 -4.39 0.63
CA ILE A 27 12.28 -3.38 0.60
C ILE A 27 12.86 -3.15 2.00
N ILE A 28 12.00 -2.98 3.01
CA ILE A 28 12.44 -2.83 4.41
C ILE A 28 13.21 -4.08 4.86
N CYS A 29 12.67 -5.28 4.61
CA CYS A 29 13.30 -6.54 4.99
C CYS A 29 14.69 -6.68 4.35
N LYS A 30 14.80 -6.47 3.04
CA LYS A 30 16.09 -6.52 2.31
C LYS A 30 17.12 -5.56 2.90
N GLN A 31 16.72 -4.34 3.24
CA GLN A 31 17.65 -3.34 3.78
C GLN A 31 18.21 -3.71 5.16
N TYR A 32 17.40 -4.31 6.04
CA TYR A 32 17.82 -4.62 7.42
C TYR A 32 18.42 -6.02 7.56
N LEU A 33 17.99 -7.00 6.77
CA LEU A 33 18.44 -8.40 6.88
C LEU A 33 19.33 -8.85 5.72
N GLY A 34 19.51 -8.03 4.68
CA GLY A 34 20.25 -8.39 3.47
C GLY A 34 19.54 -9.38 2.54
N LYS A 35 18.37 -9.87 2.95
CA LYS A 35 17.49 -10.79 2.21
C LYS A 35 16.03 -10.54 2.58
N VAL A 36 15.11 -11.02 1.75
CA VAL A 36 13.67 -11.02 2.06
C VAL A 36 13.34 -12.35 2.73
N THR A 37 12.80 -12.31 3.96
CA THR A 37 12.37 -13.51 4.70
C THR A 37 10.91 -13.41 5.09
N GLN A 38 10.18 -14.53 4.97
CA GLN A 38 8.78 -14.56 5.38
C GLN A 38 8.64 -14.38 6.89
N ASP A 39 9.55 -14.93 7.69
CA ASP A 39 9.50 -14.83 9.15
C ASP A 39 9.52 -13.36 9.61
N PHE A 40 10.46 -12.57 9.10
CA PHE A 40 10.53 -11.15 9.46
C PHE A 40 9.34 -10.36 8.91
N MET A 41 8.90 -10.66 7.69
CA MET A 41 7.73 -10.00 7.12
C MET A 41 6.46 -10.30 7.93
N ARG A 42 6.22 -11.56 8.32
CA ARG A 42 4.99 -12.00 8.98
C ARG A 42 4.99 -11.68 10.48
N GLU A 43 6.08 -11.99 11.17
CA GLU A 43 6.16 -11.87 12.63
C GLU A 43 6.48 -10.45 13.10
N VAL A 44 7.11 -9.63 12.25
CA VAL A 44 7.52 -8.27 12.63
C VAL A 44 6.78 -7.22 11.80
N LEU A 45 6.86 -7.30 10.47
CA LEU A 45 6.30 -6.23 9.62
C LEU A 45 4.77 -6.30 9.53
N PHE A 46 4.17 -7.48 9.57
CA PHE A 46 2.71 -7.65 9.55
C PHE A 46 2.10 -7.76 10.95
N ASP A 47 2.90 -7.60 12.00
CA ASP A 47 2.40 -7.46 13.35
C ASP A 47 1.44 -6.27 13.46
N GLU A 48 0.40 -6.41 14.28
CA GLU A 48 -0.66 -5.40 14.46
C GLU A 48 -0.13 -4.09 15.05
N LEU A 49 0.93 -4.15 15.85
CA LEU A 49 1.60 -2.97 16.41
C LEU A 49 2.46 -2.25 15.36
N PHE A 50 2.77 -2.92 14.24
CA PHE A 50 3.58 -2.39 13.15
C PHE A 50 2.73 -1.65 12.11
N SER A 51 2.14 -0.52 12.53
CA SER A 51 1.24 0.28 11.71
C SER A 51 1.81 0.71 10.35
N SER A 52 0.94 0.94 9.34
CA SER A 52 1.37 1.46 8.03
C SER A 52 2.10 2.80 8.12
N GLY A 53 1.80 3.62 9.13
CA GLY A 53 2.54 4.87 9.39
C GLY A 53 4.00 4.62 9.81
N LEU A 54 4.23 3.61 10.66
CA LEU A 54 5.58 3.18 11.05
C LEU A 54 6.33 2.61 9.85
N LYS A 55 5.67 1.74 9.05
CA LYS A 55 6.22 1.23 7.78
C LYS A 55 6.64 2.35 6.85
N ALA A 56 5.80 3.37 6.66
CA ALA A 56 6.13 4.53 5.81
C ALA A 56 7.38 5.28 6.29
N ASN A 57 7.53 5.47 7.61
CA ASN A 57 8.69 6.14 8.20
C ASN A 57 9.97 5.33 8.01
N LEU A 58 9.90 4.01 8.19
CA LEU A 58 11.04 3.13 7.94
C LEU A 58 11.38 3.06 6.45
N PHE A 59 10.38 2.92 5.60
CA PHE A 59 10.52 2.96 4.15
C PHE A 59 11.25 4.22 3.69
N GLU A 60 10.84 5.41 4.14
CA GLU A 60 11.53 6.66 3.85
C GLU A 60 13.02 6.63 4.25
N LYS A 61 13.33 6.09 5.44
CA LYS A 61 14.72 5.95 5.92
C LYS A 61 15.52 4.97 5.08
N VAL A 62 14.93 3.84 4.69
CA VAL A 62 15.55 2.84 3.79
C VAL A 62 15.89 3.48 2.45
N LEU A 63 14.93 4.19 1.85
CA LEU A 63 15.15 4.84 0.56
C LEU A 63 16.23 5.95 0.65
N LYS A 64 16.25 6.75 1.73
CA LYS A 64 17.30 7.77 1.96
C LYS A 64 18.72 7.21 2.04
N ARG A 65 18.89 5.94 2.44
CA ARG A 65 20.20 5.28 2.49
C ARG A 65 20.69 4.83 1.11
N ASN A 66 19.78 4.62 0.18
CA ASN A 66 20.09 4.20 -1.18
C ASN A 66 20.28 5.44 -2.06
N LYS A 67 21.55 5.77 -2.36
CA LYS A 67 21.93 7.01 -3.07
C LYS A 67 21.34 7.13 -4.48
N ASP A 68 21.00 6.00 -5.09
CA ASP A 68 20.44 5.93 -6.45
C ASP A 68 18.93 6.19 -6.50
N ILE A 69 18.27 6.28 -5.34
CA ILE A 69 16.83 6.51 -5.24
C ILE A 69 16.56 8.00 -5.05
N GLN A 70 15.84 8.56 -6.03
CA GLN A 70 15.41 9.95 -5.98
C GLN A 70 14.13 10.10 -5.15
N LYS A 71 13.96 11.26 -4.50
CA LYS A 71 12.70 11.64 -3.84
C LYS A 71 12.14 10.63 -2.81
N PRO A 72 12.93 10.14 -1.85
CA PRO A 72 12.48 9.14 -0.87
C PRO A 72 11.24 9.57 -0.07
N ARG A 73 11.10 10.88 0.17
CA ARG A 73 9.95 11.44 0.87
C ARG A 73 8.65 11.34 0.05
N GLU A 74 8.71 11.57 -1.27
CA GLU A 74 7.54 11.52 -2.15
C GLU A 74 6.92 10.12 -2.13
N TYR A 75 7.74 9.06 -2.24
CA TYR A 75 7.26 7.68 -2.20
C TYR A 75 6.62 7.31 -0.86
N ALA A 76 7.23 7.74 0.25
CA ALA A 76 6.67 7.50 1.57
C ALA A 76 5.33 8.24 1.78
N ASP A 77 5.21 9.47 1.28
CA ASP A 77 3.97 10.25 1.36
C ASP A 77 2.86 9.66 0.48
N GLN A 78 3.19 9.14 -0.71
CA GLN A 78 2.26 8.38 -1.56
C GLN A 78 1.76 7.11 -0.85
N PHE A 79 2.65 6.33 -0.23
CA PHE A 79 2.26 5.14 0.55
C PHE A 79 1.32 5.50 1.72
N ARG A 80 1.62 6.57 2.47
CA ARG A 80 0.73 7.09 3.52
C ARG A 80 -0.63 7.49 2.96
N GLN A 81 -0.67 8.08 1.77
CA GLN A 81 -1.92 8.48 1.14
C GLN A 81 -2.77 7.27 0.72
N LEU A 82 -2.19 6.24 0.12
CA LEU A 82 -2.87 4.99 -0.18
C LEU A 82 -3.41 4.32 1.10
N SER A 83 -2.64 4.32 2.19
CA SER A 83 -3.07 3.79 3.49
C SER A 83 -4.30 4.53 4.02
N ARG A 84 -4.35 5.86 3.89
CA ARG A 84 -5.54 6.65 4.26
C ARG A 84 -6.77 6.27 3.44
N TYR A 85 -6.63 6.12 2.13
CA TYR A 85 -7.72 5.68 1.27
C TYR A 85 -8.18 4.25 1.60
N ARG A 86 -7.25 3.32 1.84
CA ARG A 86 -7.60 1.97 2.30
C ARG A 86 -8.37 2.00 3.61
N ASN A 87 -7.94 2.79 4.58
CA ASN A 87 -8.63 2.91 5.87
C ASN A 87 -10.03 3.49 5.71
N PHE A 88 -10.19 4.46 4.80
CA PHE A 88 -11.51 4.97 4.43
C PHE A 88 -12.42 3.85 3.93
N PHE A 89 -11.99 3.05 2.94
CA PHE A 89 -12.78 1.93 2.43
C PHE A 89 -12.95 0.77 3.43
N ALA A 90 -12.03 0.61 4.39
CA ALA A 90 -12.13 -0.42 5.41
C ALA A 90 -13.19 -0.10 6.48
N HIS A 91 -13.34 1.18 6.84
CA HIS A 91 -14.11 1.60 8.00
C HIS A 91 -15.37 2.41 7.68
N CYS A 92 -15.43 3.10 6.54
CA CYS A 92 -16.60 3.86 6.13
C CYS A 92 -17.63 2.96 5.42
N ASN A 93 -18.32 2.11 6.21
CA ASN A 93 -19.43 1.26 5.72
C ASN A 93 -20.81 1.93 5.82
N THR A 94 -20.88 3.12 6.42
CA THR A 94 -22.15 3.75 6.76
C THR A 94 -22.46 4.86 5.76
N THR A 95 -23.32 4.56 4.79
CA THR A 95 -23.97 5.58 3.97
C THR A 95 -25.13 6.15 4.79
N PHE A 96 -25.11 7.45 5.09
CA PHE A 96 -26.26 8.13 5.69
C PHE A 96 -27.22 8.53 4.56
N SER A 97 -28.45 8.03 4.58
CA SER A 97 -29.53 8.55 3.73
C SER A 97 -30.12 9.76 4.44
N ASP A 98 -30.07 10.93 3.79
CA ASP A 98 -30.61 12.18 4.34
C ASP A 98 -32.16 12.19 4.36
N ASP A 99 -32.79 11.21 3.71
CA ASP A 99 -34.18 11.25 3.27
C ASP A 99 -35.01 9.99 3.59
N GLY A 100 -34.41 8.91 4.11
CA GLY A 100 -35.14 7.69 4.50
C GLY A 100 -35.78 6.93 3.32
N THR A 101 -35.63 7.43 2.10
CA THR A 101 -36.08 6.81 0.86
C THR A 101 -35.07 5.76 0.41
N ASP A 102 -35.50 4.51 0.37
CA ASP A 102 -34.77 3.41 -0.25
C ASP A 102 -34.37 3.78 -1.68
N GLY A 103 -33.07 4.03 -1.91
CA GLY A 103 -32.50 4.17 -3.25
C GLY A 103 -31.63 5.40 -3.48
N THR A 104 -31.65 6.42 -2.61
CA THR A 104 -30.69 7.53 -2.69
C THR A 104 -29.33 7.09 -2.15
N LEU A 105 -28.28 7.40 -2.93
CA LEU A 105 -26.90 7.12 -2.55
C LEU A 105 -26.54 7.92 -1.32
N GLY A 106 -26.50 7.26 -0.17
CA GLY A 106 -26.17 7.94 1.07
C GLY A 106 -24.76 8.55 0.97
N ARG A 107 -24.65 9.79 1.43
CA ARG A 107 -23.42 10.56 1.36
C ARG A 107 -22.52 10.15 2.52
N VAL A 108 -21.20 10.14 2.29
CA VAL A 108 -20.22 9.84 3.34
C VAL A 108 -19.62 11.16 3.82
N PRO A 109 -19.93 11.61 5.05
CA PRO A 109 -19.35 12.83 5.60
C PRO A 109 -17.84 12.67 5.76
N ASP A 110 -17.08 13.75 5.54
CA ASP A 110 -15.65 13.76 5.80
C ASP A 110 -15.42 13.69 7.32
N PRO A 111 -14.71 12.68 7.84
CA PRO A 111 -14.48 12.53 9.27
C PRO A 111 -13.70 13.70 9.89
N ARG A 112 -13.04 14.53 9.07
CA ARG A 112 -12.33 15.74 9.50
C ARG A 112 -13.18 17.01 9.36
N ASN A 113 -14.24 16.97 8.57
CA ASN A 113 -15.14 18.09 8.34
C ASN A 113 -16.54 17.56 8.04
N GLN A 114 -17.38 17.45 9.06
CA GLN A 114 -18.71 16.85 8.96
C GLN A 114 -19.66 17.64 8.05
N ASP A 115 -19.35 18.91 7.73
CA ASP A 115 -20.12 19.75 6.81
C ASP A 115 -19.79 19.47 5.33
N LYS A 116 -18.78 18.62 5.07
CA LYS A 116 -18.36 18.24 3.73
C LYS A 116 -18.60 16.77 3.48
N TYR A 117 -19.01 16.45 2.26
CA TYR A 117 -19.13 15.08 1.80
C TYR A 117 -17.92 14.72 0.96
N LEU A 118 -17.48 13.47 1.09
CA LEU A 118 -16.40 12.94 0.29
C LEU A 118 -16.88 12.61 -1.11
N ASN A 119 -16.13 13.06 -2.12
CA ASN A 119 -16.33 12.60 -3.49
C ASN A 119 -15.62 11.25 -3.67
N ILE A 120 -16.40 10.17 -3.64
CA ILE A 120 -15.90 8.80 -3.75
C ILE A 120 -15.22 8.56 -5.09
N GLU A 121 -15.75 9.13 -6.17
CA GLU A 121 -15.20 8.97 -7.52
C GLU A 121 -13.80 9.59 -7.60
N ASP A 122 -13.63 10.78 -7.02
CA ASP A 122 -12.31 11.43 -6.91
C ASP A 122 -11.34 10.61 -6.06
N ILE A 123 -11.81 10.02 -4.95
CA ILE A 123 -10.97 9.16 -4.10
C ILE A 123 -10.49 7.94 -4.89
N ILE A 124 -11.39 7.24 -5.60
CA ILE A 124 -11.06 6.05 -6.40
C ILE A 124 -10.06 6.41 -7.50
N LYS A 125 -10.30 7.52 -8.21
CA LYS A 125 -9.41 8.02 -9.25
C LYS A 125 -8.02 8.31 -8.68
N ASN A 126 -7.95 9.11 -7.61
CA ASN A 126 -6.69 9.47 -6.97
C ASN A 126 -5.95 8.25 -6.42
N PHE A 127 -6.66 7.27 -5.82
CA PHE A 127 -6.07 6.02 -5.38
C PHE A 127 -5.43 5.28 -6.56
N THR A 128 -6.18 5.11 -7.65
CA THR A 128 -5.72 4.35 -8.83
C THR A 128 -4.51 4.98 -9.48
N GLU A 129 -4.49 6.31 -9.62
CA GLU A 129 -3.36 7.06 -10.18
C GLU A 129 -2.10 6.91 -9.32
N ILE A 130 -2.23 7.07 -7.99
CA ILE A 130 -1.10 6.93 -7.07
C ILE A 130 -0.62 5.47 -7.02
N TYR A 131 -1.53 4.51 -6.94
CA TYR A 131 -1.22 3.08 -6.92
C TYR A 131 -0.45 2.68 -8.18
N THR A 132 -0.92 3.07 -9.36
CA THR A 132 -0.30 2.70 -10.64
C THR A 132 1.11 3.28 -10.77
N LYS A 133 1.31 4.55 -10.39
CA LYS A 133 2.63 5.17 -10.42
C LYS A 133 3.56 4.52 -9.40
N LEU A 134 3.11 4.43 -8.14
CA LEU A 134 3.94 3.93 -7.04
C LEU A 134 4.28 2.44 -7.22
N SER A 135 3.36 1.60 -7.69
CA SER A 135 3.65 0.17 -7.92
C SER A 135 4.78 -0.01 -8.93
N LYS A 136 4.74 0.74 -10.04
CA LYS A 136 5.80 0.74 -11.04
C LYS A 136 7.13 1.19 -10.45
N ASP A 137 7.14 2.32 -9.75
CA ASP A 137 8.34 2.86 -9.12
C ASP A 137 8.93 1.90 -8.07
N LEU A 138 8.08 1.21 -7.29
CA LEU A 138 8.50 0.21 -6.32
C LEU A 138 9.11 -1.02 -6.98
N ILE A 139 8.55 -1.50 -8.10
CA ILE A 139 9.15 -2.61 -8.87
C ILE A 139 10.55 -2.24 -9.35
N GLU A 140 10.74 -1.03 -9.88
CA GLU A 140 12.07 -0.54 -10.30
C GLU A 140 13.05 -0.41 -9.11
N ILE A 141 12.57 0.03 -7.95
CA ILE A 141 13.38 0.08 -6.72
C ILE A 141 13.76 -1.32 -6.26
N MET A 142 12.81 -2.26 -6.28
CA MET A 142 13.03 -3.65 -5.91
C MET A 142 14.08 -4.31 -6.80
N ASP A 143 13.98 -4.12 -8.11
CA ASP A 143 14.97 -4.60 -9.09
C ASP A 143 16.38 -4.06 -8.80
N LYS A 144 16.52 -2.74 -8.56
CA LYS A 144 17.79 -2.12 -8.14
C LYS A 144 18.34 -2.68 -6.83
N MET A 145 17.46 -3.12 -5.93
CA MET A 145 17.82 -3.74 -4.65
C MET A 145 18.04 -5.25 -4.74
N GLY A 146 17.91 -5.85 -5.93
CA GLY A 146 18.04 -7.29 -6.14
C GLY A 146 16.90 -8.11 -5.55
N ILE A 147 15.68 -7.55 -5.56
CA ILE A 147 14.46 -8.21 -5.09
C ILE A 147 13.61 -8.53 -6.32
N TRP A 148 13.22 -9.79 -6.47
CA TRP A 148 12.47 -10.28 -7.62
C TRP A 148 11.26 -11.11 -7.18
N PHE A 149 10.30 -11.25 -8.08
CA PHE A 149 9.20 -12.18 -7.89
C PHE A 149 9.47 -13.43 -8.71
N MET A 150 9.25 -14.59 -8.12
CA MET A 150 9.21 -15.84 -8.85
C MET A 150 7.76 -16.30 -8.87
N HIS A 151 7.18 -16.33 -10.06
CA HIS A 151 5.87 -16.93 -10.26
C HIS A 151 6.07 -18.43 -10.42
N ASP A 152 5.38 -19.21 -9.60
CA ASP A 152 5.30 -20.65 -9.76
C ASP A 152 4.10 -20.96 -10.64
N ASP A 153 4.38 -21.36 -11.89
CA ASP A 153 3.36 -21.68 -12.89
C ASP A 153 2.51 -22.90 -12.52
N GLU A 154 3.02 -23.82 -11.68
CA GLU A 154 2.30 -25.03 -11.26
C GLU A 154 1.27 -24.73 -10.18
N THR A 155 1.62 -23.86 -9.23
CA THR A 155 0.75 -23.50 -8.11
C THR A 155 -0.02 -22.20 -8.33
N GLY A 156 0.38 -21.40 -9.32
CA GLY A 156 -0.10 -20.03 -9.52
C GLY A 156 0.34 -19.06 -8.41
N ILE A 157 1.24 -19.47 -7.52
CA ILE A 157 1.68 -18.68 -6.37
C ILE A 157 2.87 -17.82 -6.78
N THR A 158 2.73 -16.51 -6.61
CA THR A 158 3.86 -15.59 -6.73
C THR A 158 4.60 -15.51 -5.40
N THR A 159 5.86 -15.97 -5.40
CA THR A 159 6.75 -15.91 -4.23
C THR A 159 7.76 -14.78 -4.39
N LEU A 160 7.95 -13.99 -3.34
CA LEU A 160 9.04 -13.02 -3.25
C LEU A 160 10.36 -13.75 -3.03
N ILE A 161 11.30 -13.60 -3.96
CA ILE A 161 12.64 -14.18 -3.88
C ILE A 161 13.68 -13.05 -3.91
N CYS A 162 14.76 -13.25 -3.17
CA CYS A 162 15.87 -12.32 -3.18
C CYS A 162 17.16 -13.09 -3.39
N GLU A 163 17.85 -12.86 -4.51
CA GLU A 163 19.22 -13.34 -4.64
C GLU A 163 20.12 -12.46 -3.78
N THR A 164 20.86 -13.08 -2.88
CA THR A 164 21.98 -12.42 -2.22
C THR A 164 23.11 -12.26 -3.23
N LYS A 165 23.09 -11.18 -4.03
CA LYS A 165 24.36 -10.55 -4.37
C LYS A 165 24.92 -10.04 -3.05
N GLU A 166 26.06 -10.56 -2.62
CA GLU A 166 26.71 -10.13 -1.38
C GLU A 166 26.68 -8.61 -1.32
N LEU A 167 26.00 -8.05 -0.32
CA LEU A 167 26.00 -6.61 -0.11
C LEU A 167 27.46 -6.21 0.15
N PRO A 168 27.97 -5.12 -0.47
CA PRO A 168 29.26 -4.58 -0.08
C PRO A 168 29.19 -4.32 1.43
N LYS A 169 30.14 -4.90 2.17
CA LYS A 169 30.20 -4.76 3.63
C LYS A 169 30.08 -3.27 3.96
N ALA A 170 29.13 -2.93 4.83
CA ALA A 170 28.99 -1.58 5.33
C ALA A 170 30.36 -1.15 5.93
N PRO A 171 30.81 0.09 5.66
CA PRO A 171 32.08 0.59 6.18
C PRO A 171 32.12 0.62 7.71
#